data_AF-A0A2D8LMN5-F1
#
_entry.id   AF-A0A2D8LMN5-F1
#
_cell.length_a   1.000
_cell.length_b   1.000
_cell.length_c   1.000
_cell.angle_alpha   90.00
_cell.angle_beta   90.00
_cell.angle_gamma   90.00
#
_symmetry.space_group_name_H-M   'P 1'
#
loop_
_entity.id
_entity.type
_entity.pdbx_description
1 polymer ?
#
loop_
_entity_poly.entity_id
_entity_poly.type
_entity_poly.pdbx_seq_one_letter_code
_entity_poly.pdbx_strand_id
1 'polypeptide(L)'
;MFLSFIIPGKYLFHSRLKRTSERVSWAIVHPGFLFFVLILTVEKSWYEILPIFLIALAVWLCLYEIGYLENDAITIKKETKPTLRIPDNEIQYIQQNFTKLVVARIVISAIGIAAMALISNFIGIHIHILLFLGFLILARIAFTLHNTLRSRWNIVTYLLLSTTKYLSLPLLFLNFMDHWYVVLIIYFSFPLPRTIEHAAKIKYGINWLQKIVVNLDFFRFCYYSFLMLIVLIIQYQSRNSILAVPTYIAFWFFAFRTGSFVLIKLGGYKRTKTSSHKWDNQVNK
;
A
#
# COMPACT_ATOMS: atom_id res chain seq x y z
N MET A 1 10.80 21.95 -12.46
CA MET A 1 9.74 20.91 -12.47
C MET A 1 10.31 19.48 -12.54
N PHE A 2 11.45 19.23 -13.19
CA PHE A 2 12.04 17.88 -13.26
C PHE A 2 12.29 17.24 -11.88
N LEU A 3 13.01 17.93 -11.00
CA LEU A 3 13.36 17.43 -9.65
C LEU A 3 12.12 17.03 -8.83
N SER A 4 11.01 17.76 -8.94
CA SER A 4 9.78 17.43 -8.22
C SER A 4 9.14 16.12 -8.65
N PHE A 5 9.44 15.65 -9.87
CA PHE A 5 8.92 14.40 -10.42
C PHE A 5 9.89 13.23 -10.34
N ILE A 6 11.12 13.40 -9.84
CA ILE A 6 12.08 12.29 -9.67
C ILE A 6 12.41 11.98 -8.21
N ILE A 7 12.13 12.90 -7.28
CA ILE A 7 12.29 12.64 -5.84
C ILE A 7 11.27 11.55 -5.42
N PRO A 8 11.72 10.41 -4.86
CA PRO A 8 10.85 9.33 -4.45
C PRO A 8 9.74 9.80 -3.51
N GLY A 9 8.49 9.44 -3.81
CA GLY A 9 7.33 9.72 -2.96
C GLY A 9 6.77 11.13 -3.10
N LYS A 10 7.56 12.10 -3.58
CA LYS A 10 7.10 13.49 -3.70
C LYS A 10 5.87 13.61 -4.60
N TYR A 11 5.80 12.83 -5.67
CA TYR A 11 4.65 12.86 -6.58
C TYR A 11 3.39 12.24 -5.95
N LEU A 12 3.52 11.16 -5.17
CA LEU A 12 2.44 10.57 -4.38
C LEU A 12 1.85 11.59 -3.40
N PHE A 13 2.70 12.30 -2.66
CA PHE A 13 2.26 13.30 -1.68
C PHE A 13 1.56 14.49 -2.35
N HIS A 14 2.04 14.91 -3.52
CA HIS A 14 1.44 15.99 -4.29
C HIS A 14 0.09 15.59 -4.93
N SER A 15 0.04 14.46 -5.64
CA SER A 15 -1.11 14.06 -6.46
C SER A 15 -2.21 13.33 -5.68
N ARG A 16 -1.87 12.61 -4.60
CA ARG A 16 -2.82 11.71 -3.90
C ARG A 16 -3.07 12.05 -2.44
N LEU A 17 -2.06 12.48 -1.68
CA LEU A 17 -2.17 12.71 -0.23
C LEU A 17 -2.27 14.21 0.08
N LYS A 18 -3.41 14.81 -0.28
CA LYS A 18 -3.60 16.27 -0.22
C LYS A 18 -3.75 16.75 1.23
N ARG A 19 -4.38 15.96 2.11
CA ARG A 19 -4.63 16.34 3.51
C ARG A 19 -3.56 15.77 4.44
N THR A 20 -3.22 16.51 5.49
CA THR A 20 -2.30 16.04 6.54
C THR A 20 -2.76 14.72 7.17
N SER A 21 -4.06 14.54 7.39
CA SER A 21 -4.62 13.28 7.90
C SER A 21 -4.35 12.08 6.99
N GLU A 22 -4.37 12.29 5.67
CA GLU A 22 -4.08 11.23 4.68
C GLU A 22 -2.59 10.87 4.70
N ARG A 23 -1.72 11.87 4.87
CA ARG A 23 -0.26 11.70 5.00
C ARG A 23 0.11 10.91 6.25
N VAL A 24 -0.44 11.31 7.40
CA VAL A 24 -0.23 10.63 8.69
C VAL A 24 -0.77 9.20 8.63
N SER A 25 -1.99 9.02 8.13
CA SER A 25 -2.55 7.68 7.96
C SER A 25 -1.70 6.83 7.03
N TRP A 26 -1.22 7.37 5.91
CA TRP A 26 -0.35 6.63 5.00
C TRP A 26 0.94 6.19 5.70
N ALA A 27 1.59 7.09 6.44
CA ALA A 27 2.83 6.80 7.16
C ALA A 27 2.65 5.68 8.19
N ILE A 28 1.58 5.72 8.99
CA ILE A 28 1.29 4.69 10.01
C ILE A 28 0.93 3.35 9.37
N VAL A 29 0.09 3.37 8.34
CA VAL A 29 -0.53 2.16 7.78
C VAL A 29 0.35 1.47 6.73
N HIS A 30 1.36 2.16 6.19
CA HIS A 30 2.27 1.59 5.20
C HIS A 30 3.70 1.53 5.71
N PRO A 31 4.59 2.54 5.53
CA PRO A 31 5.99 2.35 5.90
C PRO A 31 6.20 2.13 7.40
N GLY A 32 5.43 2.79 8.27
CA GLY A 32 5.51 2.58 9.73
C GLY A 32 5.12 1.16 10.13
N PHE A 33 4.00 0.67 9.62
CA PHE A 33 3.57 -0.72 9.82
C PHE A 33 4.61 -1.73 9.32
N LEU A 34 5.10 -1.58 8.09
CA LEU A 34 6.05 -2.53 7.52
C LEU A 34 7.39 -2.52 8.26
N PHE A 35 7.86 -1.35 8.69
CA PHE A 35 9.06 -1.25 9.51
C PHE A 35 8.86 -1.90 10.89
N PHE A 36 7.69 -1.69 11.52
CA PHE A 36 7.34 -2.36 12.79
C PHE A 36 7.36 -3.89 12.66
N VAL A 37 6.81 -4.44 11.57
CA VAL A 37 6.90 -5.89 11.29
C VAL A 37 8.36 -6.33 11.27
N LEU A 38 9.23 -5.61 10.55
CA LEU A 38 10.64 -5.99 10.42
C LEU A 38 11.38 -5.98 11.77
N ILE A 39 11.12 -5.00 12.63
CA ILE A 39 11.71 -4.95 13.99
C ILE A 39 11.30 -6.19 14.81
N LEU A 40 10.08 -6.68 14.64
CA LEU A 40 9.59 -7.85 15.38
C LEU A 40 10.12 -9.18 14.84
N THR A 41 10.52 -9.24 13.57
CA THR A 41 10.83 -10.51 12.89
C THR A 41 12.30 -10.69 12.55
N VAL A 42 13.03 -9.60 12.27
CA VAL A 42 14.42 -9.69 11.87
C VAL A 42 15.28 -9.63 13.12
N GLU A 43 16.17 -10.61 13.29
CA GLU A 43 17.10 -10.71 14.43
C GLU A 43 18.27 -9.72 14.29
N LYS A 44 17.95 -8.44 14.11
CA LYS A 44 18.89 -7.31 13.98
C LYS A 44 18.32 -6.09 14.68
N SER A 45 19.20 -5.18 15.09
CA SER A 45 18.78 -3.94 15.70
C SER A 45 18.07 -3.05 14.69
N TRP A 46 17.10 -2.27 15.16
CA TRP A 46 16.30 -1.39 14.28
C TRP A 46 17.17 -0.43 13.44
N TYR A 47 18.30 0.05 13.98
CA TYR A 47 19.20 0.98 13.30
C TYR A 47 20.03 0.31 12.19
N GLU A 48 20.15 -1.02 12.22
CA GLU A 48 20.77 -1.80 11.15
C GLU A 48 19.80 -2.04 9.99
N ILE A 49 18.52 -2.23 10.32
CA ILE A 49 17.43 -2.46 9.34
C ILE A 49 17.02 -1.14 8.64
N LEU A 50 16.97 -0.04 9.39
CA LEU A 50 16.40 1.24 8.95
C LEU A 50 17.03 1.78 7.64
N PRO A 51 18.36 1.81 7.46
CA PRO A 51 18.95 2.35 6.22
C PRO A 51 18.52 1.57 4.98
N ILE A 52 18.57 0.23 5.05
CA ILE A 52 18.17 -0.65 3.95
C ILE A 52 16.66 -0.47 3.68
N PHE A 53 15.85 -0.43 4.74
CA PHE A 53 14.40 -0.22 4.62
C PHE A 53 14.04 1.10 3.94
N LEU A 54 14.68 2.21 4.32
CA LEU A 54 14.42 3.52 3.74
C LEU A 54 14.82 3.58 2.26
N ILE A 55 15.96 2.97 1.90
CA ILE A 55 16.38 2.88 0.49
C ILE A 55 15.41 1.98 -0.29
N ALA A 56 15.02 0.83 0.25
CA ALA A 56 14.04 -0.07 -0.37
C ALA A 56 12.69 0.61 -0.61
N LEU A 57 12.21 1.37 0.38
CA LEU A 57 10.99 2.16 0.26
C LEU A 57 11.13 3.25 -0.83
N ALA A 58 12.26 3.94 -0.88
CA ALA A 58 12.54 4.94 -1.90
C ALA A 58 12.59 4.32 -3.31
N VAL A 59 13.25 3.17 -3.49
CA VAL A 59 13.26 2.40 -4.75
C VAL A 59 11.85 2.01 -5.16
N TRP A 60 11.07 1.45 -4.22
CA TRP A 60 9.69 1.06 -4.48
C TRP A 60 8.83 2.26 -4.91
N LEU A 61 8.94 3.41 -4.21
CA LEU A 61 8.24 4.64 -4.57
C LEU A 61 8.67 5.17 -5.94
N CYS A 62 9.98 5.12 -6.25
CA CYS A 62 10.52 5.56 -7.52
C CYS A 62 9.84 4.87 -8.71
N LEU A 63 9.73 3.55 -8.65
CA LEU A 63 9.14 2.76 -9.73
C LEU A 63 7.60 2.77 -9.70
N TYR A 64 7.00 2.75 -8.51
CA TYR A 64 5.55 2.75 -8.38
C TYR A 64 4.92 4.06 -8.91
N GLU A 65 5.57 5.20 -8.65
CA GLU A 65 5.11 6.49 -9.14
C GLU A 65 5.19 6.65 -10.66
N ILE A 66 5.97 5.83 -11.39
CA ILE A 66 5.91 5.80 -12.87
C ILE A 66 4.48 5.47 -13.32
N GLY A 67 3.83 4.50 -12.66
CA GLY A 67 2.44 4.16 -12.92
C GLY A 67 1.48 5.32 -12.65
N TYR A 68 1.76 6.14 -11.64
CA TYR A 68 0.96 7.35 -11.38
C TYR A 68 1.17 8.42 -12.45
N LEU A 69 2.42 8.72 -12.84
CA LEU A 69 2.73 9.68 -13.90
C LEU A 69 2.05 9.28 -15.21
N GLU A 70 2.12 7.99 -15.56
CA GLU A 70 1.45 7.44 -16.73
C GLU A 70 -0.07 7.59 -16.64
N ASN A 71 -0.66 7.19 -15.52
CA ASN A 71 -2.10 7.28 -15.29
C ASN A 71 -2.61 8.71 -15.41
N ASP A 72 -1.91 9.66 -14.78
CA ASP A 72 -2.36 11.05 -14.59
C ASP A 72 -2.03 11.95 -15.79
N ALA A 73 -1.09 11.58 -16.66
CA ALA A 73 -0.71 12.41 -17.82
C ALA A 73 -0.94 11.74 -19.18
N ILE A 74 -0.88 10.41 -19.27
CA ILE A 74 -0.98 9.67 -20.55
C ILE A 74 -2.34 8.97 -20.64
N THR A 75 -2.70 8.18 -19.64
CA THR A 75 -3.91 7.35 -19.67
C THR A 75 -5.19 8.18 -19.63
N ILE A 76 -5.14 9.40 -19.07
CA ILE A 76 -6.28 10.34 -19.06
C ILE A 76 -6.81 10.67 -20.46
N LYS A 77 -5.95 10.66 -21.50
CA LYS A 77 -6.36 10.94 -22.90
C LYS A 77 -7.32 9.90 -23.47
N LYS A 78 -7.38 8.72 -22.84
CA LYS A 78 -8.21 7.59 -23.26
C LYS A 78 -9.50 7.49 -22.44
N GLU A 79 -9.73 8.35 -21.44
CA GLU A 79 -10.98 8.32 -20.64
C GLU A 79 -12.00 9.34 -21.16
N THR A 80 -13.27 8.96 -21.13
CA THR A 80 -14.40 9.84 -21.46
C THR A 80 -14.62 10.93 -20.41
N LYS A 81 -14.30 10.65 -19.14
CA LYS A 81 -14.40 11.58 -18.00
C LYS A 81 -13.18 11.43 -17.09
N PRO A 82 -12.02 12.02 -17.46
CA PRO A 82 -10.79 11.85 -16.71
C PRO A 82 -10.86 12.45 -15.31
N THR A 83 -10.29 11.75 -14.33
CA THR A 83 -10.07 12.34 -13.00
C THR A 83 -8.78 13.15 -13.01
N LEU A 84 -8.87 14.48 -13.13
CA LEU A 84 -7.71 15.37 -13.05
C LEU A 84 -7.22 15.49 -11.60
N ARG A 85 -5.94 15.18 -11.37
CA ARG A 85 -5.33 15.17 -10.02
C ARG A 85 -4.25 16.22 -9.84
N ILE A 86 -3.64 16.63 -10.95
CA ILE A 86 -2.58 17.62 -11.06
C ILE A 86 -3.01 18.69 -12.09
N PRO A 87 -2.40 19.88 -12.08
CA PRO A 87 -2.76 20.96 -13.02
C PRO A 87 -2.26 20.69 -14.45
N ASP A 88 -2.88 21.35 -15.45
CA ASP A 88 -2.63 21.08 -16.87
C ASP A 88 -1.19 21.34 -17.32
N ASN A 89 -0.51 22.33 -16.74
CA ASN A 89 0.90 22.60 -17.03
C ASN A 89 1.81 21.42 -16.62
N GLU A 90 1.52 20.76 -15.50
CA GLU A 90 2.23 19.56 -15.06
C GLU A 90 1.92 18.37 -15.97
N ILE A 91 0.67 18.22 -16.41
CA ILE A 91 0.25 17.19 -17.38
C ILE A 91 1.06 17.34 -18.68
N GLN A 92 1.10 18.54 -19.24
CA GLN A 92 1.85 18.83 -20.46
C GLN A 92 3.35 18.56 -20.28
N TYR A 93 3.93 18.98 -19.14
CA TYR A 93 5.33 18.74 -18.83
C TYR A 93 5.67 17.25 -18.77
N ILE A 94 4.84 16.46 -18.07
CA ILE A 94 5.02 15.00 -17.98
C ILE A 94 4.93 14.37 -19.36
N GLN A 95 3.95 14.75 -20.18
CA GLN A 95 3.80 14.20 -21.54
C GLN A 95 5.03 14.46 -22.41
N GLN A 96 5.61 15.66 -22.35
CA GLN A 96 6.79 16.04 -23.13
C GLN A 96 8.08 15.35 -22.62
N ASN A 97 8.15 15.01 -21.33
CA ASN A 97 9.38 14.52 -20.69
C ASN A 97 9.26 13.09 -20.14
N PHE A 98 8.19 12.36 -20.47
CA PHE A 98 7.86 11.09 -19.82
C PHE A 98 9.02 10.09 -19.85
N THR A 99 9.61 9.86 -21.02
CA THR A 99 10.76 8.96 -21.17
C THR A 99 11.94 9.37 -20.29
N LYS A 100 12.26 10.66 -20.22
CA LYS A 100 13.35 11.18 -19.37
C LYS A 100 13.05 10.94 -17.88
N LEU A 101 11.81 11.16 -17.45
CA LEU A 101 11.38 10.91 -16.07
C LEU A 101 11.46 9.43 -15.72
N VAL A 102 11.03 8.55 -16.62
CA VAL A 102 11.10 7.09 -16.45
C VAL A 102 12.55 6.63 -16.34
N VAL A 103 13.42 7.04 -17.27
CA VAL A 103 14.85 6.67 -17.25
C VAL A 103 15.51 7.14 -15.97
N ALA A 104 15.28 8.39 -15.54
CA ALA A 104 15.85 8.91 -14.30
C ALA A 104 15.40 8.09 -13.07
N ARG A 105 14.13 7.72 -12.99
CA ARG A 105 13.61 6.89 -11.89
C ARG A 105 14.18 5.47 -11.90
N ILE A 106 14.41 4.88 -13.07
CA ILE A 106 15.08 3.58 -13.21
C ILE A 106 16.52 3.68 -12.74
N VAL A 107 17.27 4.71 -13.15
CA VAL A 107 18.66 4.92 -12.72
C VAL A 107 18.75 5.11 -11.20
N ILE A 108 17.90 5.97 -10.61
CA ILE A 108 17.84 6.15 -9.15
C ILE A 108 17.53 4.82 -8.44
N SER A 109 16.63 4.02 -9.00
CA SER A 109 16.28 2.71 -8.44
C SER A 109 17.44 1.73 -8.50
N ALA A 110 18.17 1.69 -9.61
CA ALA A 110 19.36 0.85 -9.77
C ALA A 110 20.47 1.23 -8.78
N ILE A 111 20.73 2.53 -8.61
CA ILE A 111 21.67 3.05 -7.60
C ILE A 111 21.22 2.64 -6.19
N GLY A 112 19.92 2.78 -5.88
CA GLY A 112 19.37 2.36 -4.59
C GLY A 112 19.53 0.86 -4.33
N ILE A 113 19.31 0.01 -5.33
CA ILE A 113 19.51 -1.45 -5.22
C ILE A 113 20.99 -1.78 -4.97
N ALA A 114 21.90 -1.16 -5.71
CA ALA A 114 23.34 -1.33 -5.49
C ALA A 114 23.75 -0.89 -4.07
N ALA A 115 23.26 0.27 -3.62
CA ALA A 115 23.53 0.76 -2.26
C ALA A 115 23.01 -0.19 -1.18
N MET A 116 21.79 -0.74 -1.34
CA MET A 116 21.25 -1.74 -0.41
C MET A 116 22.13 -2.99 -0.33
N ALA A 117 22.62 -3.49 -1.49
CA ALA A 117 23.49 -4.66 -1.52
C ALA A 117 24.82 -4.42 -0.80
N LEU A 118 25.42 -3.25 -1.00
CA LEU A 118 26.67 -2.85 -0.33
C LEU A 118 26.47 -2.71 1.18
N ILE A 119 25.41 -2.02 1.61
CA ILE A 119 25.09 -1.84 3.04
C ILE A 119 24.78 -3.18 3.70
N SER A 120 23.97 -4.03 3.05
CA SER A 120 23.65 -5.37 3.53
C SER A 120 24.89 -6.21 3.78
N ASN A 121 25.86 -6.19 2.86
CA ASN A 121 27.13 -6.89 3.00
C ASN A 121 27.95 -6.31 4.16
N PHE A 122 28.05 -4.98 4.25
CA PHE A 122 28.79 -4.30 5.32
C PHE A 122 28.24 -4.59 6.73
N ILE A 123 26.90 -4.60 6.89
CA ILE A 123 26.25 -4.87 8.19
C ILE A 123 26.12 -6.38 8.47
N GLY A 124 26.26 -7.23 7.45
CA GLY A 124 26.03 -8.67 7.58
C GLY A 124 24.55 -9.00 7.80
N ILE A 125 23.66 -8.35 7.05
CA ILE A 125 22.22 -8.70 6.98
C ILE A 125 21.95 -9.35 5.64
N HIS A 126 21.42 -10.57 5.63
CA HIS A 126 20.98 -11.20 4.38
C HIS A 126 19.70 -10.53 3.85
N ILE A 127 19.69 -10.15 2.57
CA ILE A 127 18.51 -9.60 1.88
C ILE A 127 18.23 -10.33 0.56
N HIS A 128 16.96 -10.52 0.24
CA HIS A 128 16.48 -11.24 -0.93
C HIS A 128 16.26 -10.29 -2.13
N ILE A 129 17.34 -9.74 -2.70
CA ILE A 129 17.27 -8.73 -3.79
C ILE A 129 16.49 -9.25 -5.01
N LEU A 130 16.72 -10.50 -5.43
CA LEU A 130 16.03 -11.08 -6.60
C LEU A 130 14.51 -11.16 -6.37
N LEU A 131 14.09 -11.52 -5.16
CA LEU A 131 12.67 -11.55 -4.81
C LEU A 131 12.08 -10.14 -4.83
N PHE A 132 12.78 -9.16 -4.25
CA PHE A 132 12.36 -7.75 -4.28
C PHE A 132 12.24 -7.22 -5.72
N LEU A 133 13.19 -7.51 -6.60
CA LEU A 133 13.13 -7.19 -8.03
C LEU A 133 11.90 -7.84 -8.71
N GLY A 134 11.64 -9.11 -8.43
CA GLY A 134 10.44 -9.80 -8.92
C GLY A 134 9.15 -9.09 -8.51
N PHE A 135 9.07 -8.63 -7.26
CA PHE A 135 7.95 -7.83 -6.77
C PHE A 135 7.83 -6.45 -7.45
N LEU A 136 8.94 -5.78 -7.76
CA LEU A 136 8.93 -4.51 -8.49
C LEU A 136 8.45 -4.69 -9.93
N ILE A 137 8.90 -5.75 -10.61
CA ILE A 137 8.44 -6.10 -11.97
C ILE A 137 6.95 -6.43 -11.94
N LEU A 138 6.51 -7.26 -10.99
CA LEU A 138 5.10 -7.61 -10.82
C LEU A 138 4.25 -6.37 -10.53
N ALA A 139 4.74 -5.45 -9.69
CA ALA A 139 4.06 -4.19 -9.42
C ALA A 139 3.90 -3.36 -10.70
N ARG A 140 4.95 -3.28 -11.54
CA ARG A 140 4.89 -2.56 -12.82
C ARG A 140 3.89 -3.19 -13.79
N ILE A 141 3.91 -4.51 -13.94
CA ILE A 141 2.96 -5.25 -14.77
C ILE A 141 1.53 -5.02 -14.28
N ALA A 142 1.29 -5.20 -12.98
CA ALA A 142 -0.02 -4.99 -12.38
C ALA A 142 -0.53 -3.56 -12.59
N PHE A 143 0.35 -2.56 -12.52
CA PHE A 143 -0.01 -1.16 -12.76
C PHE A 143 -0.39 -0.92 -14.22
N THR A 144 0.42 -1.41 -15.16
CA THR A 144 0.11 -1.32 -16.59
C THR A 144 -1.24 -1.96 -16.90
N LEU A 145 -1.48 -3.17 -16.41
CA LEU A 145 -2.77 -3.86 -16.56
C LEU A 145 -3.91 -3.10 -15.88
N HIS A 146 -3.69 -2.47 -14.73
CA HIS A 146 -4.71 -1.66 -14.06
C HIS A 146 -5.10 -0.41 -14.84
N ASN A 147 -4.16 0.18 -15.58
CA ASN A 147 -4.40 1.36 -16.41
C ASN A 147 -5.04 1.01 -17.76
N THR A 148 -4.74 -0.16 -18.32
CA THR A 148 -5.27 -0.62 -19.61
C THR A 148 -6.62 -1.30 -19.47
N LEU A 149 -6.75 -2.27 -18.55
CA LEU A 149 -8.02 -2.91 -18.23
C LEU A 149 -8.84 -1.89 -17.44
N ARG A 150 -10.06 -1.59 -17.90
CA ARG A 150 -11.00 -0.69 -17.25
C ARG A 150 -12.35 -1.37 -17.01
N SER A 151 -12.28 -2.53 -16.38
CA SER A 151 -13.42 -3.41 -16.15
C SER A 151 -13.37 -3.99 -14.73
N ARG A 152 -14.16 -5.03 -14.45
CA ARG A 152 -14.10 -5.76 -13.16
C ARG A 152 -12.73 -6.38 -12.90
N TRP A 153 -11.93 -6.62 -13.94
CA TRP A 153 -10.53 -7.06 -13.82
C TRP A 153 -9.66 -6.09 -13.01
N ASN A 154 -10.06 -4.82 -12.89
CA ASN A 154 -9.37 -3.87 -12.02
C ASN A 154 -9.38 -4.26 -10.55
N ILE A 155 -10.31 -5.13 -10.12
CA ILE A 155 -10.31 -5.68 -8.76
C ILE A 155 -9.08 -6.58 -8.58
N VAL A 156 -8.80 -7.45 -9.55
CA VAL A 156 -7.65 -8.37 -9.53
C VAL A 156 -6.35 -7.59 -9.63
N THR A 157 -6.23 -6.64 -10.55
CA THR A 157 -5.01 -5.83 -10.67
C THR A 157 -4.80 -4.94 -9.45
N TYR A 158 -5.88 -4.48 -8.81
CA TYR A 158 -5.80 -3.77 -7.53
C TYR A 158 -5.28 -4.65 -6.39
N LEU A 159 -5.75 -5.91 -6.32
CA LEU A 159 -5.21 -6.89 -5.37
C LEU A 159 -3.71 -7.08 -5.59
N LEU A 160 -3.26 -7.32 -6.83
CA LEU A 160 -1.85 -7.46 -7.16
C LEU A 160 -1.02 -6.22 -6.77
N LEU A 161 -1.53 -5.02 -7.05
CA LEU A 161 -0.87 -3.77 -6.64
C LEU A 161 -0.79 -3.64 -5.11
N SER A 162 -1.84 -4.02 -4.38
CA SER A 162 -1.83 -3.95 -2.92
C SER A 162 -0.92 -5.01 -2.30
N THR A 163 -0.92 -6.22 -2.85
CA THR A 163 -0.03 -7.31 -2.42
C THR A 163 1.43 -6.93 -2.63
N THR A 164 1.78 -6.46 -3.83
CA THR A 164 3.16 -6.03 -4.12
C THR A 164 3.61 -4.84 -3.29
N LYS A 165 2.70 -3.92 -2.94
CA LYS A 165 2.99 -2.81 -2.03
C LYS A 165 3.31 -3.23 -0.60
N TYR A 166 2.64 -4.27 -0.09
CA TYR A 166 2.73 -4.68 1.32
C TYR A 166 3.67 -5.86 1.58
N LEU A 167 3.98 -6.67 0.56
CA LEU A 167 4.87 -7.81 0.71
C LEU A 167 6.28 -7.57 0.18
N SER A 168 6.49 -6.59 -0.71
CA SER A 168 7.82 -6.34 -1.29
C SER A 168 8.89 -6.02 -0.25
N LEU A 169 8.58 -5.14 0.72
CA LEU A 169 9.55 -4.74 1.75
C LEU A 169 9.77 -5.83 2.80
N PRO A 170 8.73 -6.48 3.39
CA PRO A 170 8.98 -7.60 4.31
C PRO A 170 9.76 -8.75 3.67
N LEU A 171 9.40 -9.16 2.44
CA LEU A 171 10.07 -10.27 1.76
C LEU A 171 11.47 -9.92 1.24
N LEU A 172 11.88 -8.65 1.30
CA LEU A 172 13.29 -8.30 1.11
C LEU A 172 14.15 -8.83 2.26
N PHE A 173 13.62 -8.89 3.49
CA PHE A 173 14.36 -9.33 4.68
C PHE A 173 14.00 -10.73 5.14
N LEU A 174 12.80 -11.20 4.84
CA LEU A 174 12.26 -12.45 5.38
C LEU A 174 12.30 -13.59 4.36
N ASN A 175 12.75 -14.76 4.83
CA ASN A 175 12.56 -16.02 4.11
C ASN A 175 11.10 -16.47 4.24
N PHE A 176 10.44 -16.69 3.10
CA PHE A 176 9.03 -17.12 3.06
C PHE A 176 8.79 -18.45 3.79
N MET A 177 9.71 -19.42 3.66
CA MET A 177 9.53 -20.75 4.27
C MET A 177 9.46 -20.66 5.80
N ASP A 178 10.28 -19.79 6.38
CA ASP A 178 10.37 -19.62 7.84
C ASP A 178 9.29 -18.66 8.38
N HIS A 179 8.80 -17.73 7.54
CA HIS A 179 7.92 -16.63 7.96
C HIS A 179 6.58 -16.59 7.23
N TRP A 180 6.10 -17.72 6.70
CA TRP A 180 4.86 -17.79 5.92
C TRP A 180 3.65 -17.24 6.70
N TYR A 181 3.61 -17.45 8.02
CA TYR A 181 2.54 -16.99 8.90
C TYR A 181 2.52 -15.45 9.03
N VAL A 182 3.68 -14.79 8.99
CA VAL A 182 3.81 -13.32 8.95
C VAL A 182 3.29 -12.79 7.62
N VAL A 183 3.66 -13.44 6.51
CA VAL A 183 3.20 -13.06 5.17
C VAL A 183 1.67 -13.18 5.06
N LEU A 184 1.13 -14.29 5.59
CA LEU A 184 -0.30 -14.56 5.63
C LEU A 184 -1.04 -13.46 6.41
N ILE A 185 -0.60 -13.13 7.62
CA ILE A 185 -1.29 -12.13 8.44
C ILE A 185 -1.16 -10.71 7.86
N ILE A 186 -0.04 -10.35 7.21
CA ILE A 186 0.06 -9.10 6.46
C ILE A 186 -0.99 -9.05 5.34
N TYR A 187 -1.12 -10.14 4.58
CA TYR A 187 -2.10 -10.25 3.50
C TYR A 187 -3.54 -10.05 3.99
N PHE A 188 -3.91 -10.73 5.09
CA PHE A 188 -5.22 -10.57 5.73
C PHE A 188 -5.39 -9.20 6.41
N SER A 189 -4.31 -8.57 6.84
CA SER A 189 -4.39 -7.26 7.50
C SER A 189 -4.55 -6.10 6.51
N PHE A 190 -4.09 -6.23 5.26
CA PHE A 190 -4.19 -5.11 4.32
C PHE A 190 -4.61 -5.44 2.89
N PRO A 191 -3.85 -6.19 2.06
CA PRO A 191 -4.26 -6.50 0.69
C PRO A 191 -5.69 -7.02 0.55
N LEU A 192 -6.11 -7.96 1.40
CA LEU A 192 -7.44 -8.54 1.33
C LEU A 192 -8.58 -7.56 1.68
N PRO A 193 -8.63 -6.94 2.89
CA PRO A 193 -9.71 -6.04 3.25
C PRO A 193 -9.77 -4.86 2.30
N ARG A 194 -8.61 -4.36 1.85
CA ARG A 194 -8.58 -3.23 0.92
C ARG A 194 -9.10 -3.59 -0.47
N THR A 195 -8.90 -4.84 -0.91
CA THR A 195 -9.48 -5.34 -2.17
C THR A 195 -10.99 -5.51 -2.06
N ILE A 196 -11.50 -6.00 -0.93
CA ILE A 196 -12.94 -6.06 -0.65
C ILE A 196 -13.57 -4.67 -0.74
N GLU A 197 -12.96 -3.68 -0.09
CA GLU A 197 -13.41 -2.28 -0.17
C GLU A 197 -13.38 -1.72 -1.59
N HIS A 198 -12.38 -2.11 -2.39
CA HIS A 198 -12.26 -1.70 -3.78
C HIS A 198 -13.36 -2.32 -4.64
N ALA A 199 -13.62 -3.62 -4.48
CA ALA A 199 -14.65 -4.36 -5.20
C ALA A 199 -16.06 -3.88 -4.86
N ALA A 200 -16.28 -3.35 -3.64
CA ALA A 200 -17.55 -2.75 -3.22
C ALA A 200 -17.88 -1.40 -3.90
N LYS A 201 -17.03 -0.86 -4.78
CA LYS A 201 -17.35 0.38 -5.52
C LYS A 201 -18.54 0.20 -6.45
N ILE A 202 -19.34 1.25 -6.58
CA ILE A 202 -20.57 1.25 -7.41
C ILE A 202 -20.27 0.81 -8.84
N LYS A 203 -19.16 1.30 -9.41
CA LYS A 203 -18.75 1.03 -10.81
C LYS A 203 -18.56 -0.46 -11.15
N TYR A 204 -18.44 -1.34 -10.16
CA TYR A 204 -18.31 -2.78 -10.39
C TYR A 204 -19.66 -3.51 -10.37
N GLY A 205 -20.72 -2.91 -9.83
CA GLY A 205 -22.06 -3.50 -9.81
C GLY A 205 -22.18 -4.81 -9.02
N ILE A 206 -21.36 -5.00 -7.97
CA ILE A 206 -21.39 -6.19 -7.09
C ILE A 206 -22.29 -5.88 -5.88
N ASN A 207 -23.60 -6.04 -6.06
CA ASN A 207 -24.61 -5.57 -5.10
C ASN A 207 -24.51 -6.23 -3.73
N TRP A 208 -24.23 -7.54 -3.66
CA TRP A 208 -24.11 -8.24 -2.38
C TRP A 208 -22.94 -7.70 -1.53
N LEU A 209 -21.81 -7.40 -2.17
CA LEU A 209 -20.63 -6.85 -1.50
C LEU A 209 -20.86 -5.41 -1.05
N GLN A 210 -21.59 -4.62 -1.83
CA GLN A 210 -22.02 -3.27 -1.44
C GLN A 210 -22.91 -3.27 -0.19
N LYS A 211 -23.74 -4.32 0.00
CA LYS A 211 -24.55 -4.50 1.21
C LYS A 211 -23.76 -4.97 2.43
N ILE A 212 -22.59 -5.57 2.24
CA ILE A 212 -21.69 -5.92 3.36
C ILE A 212 -20.88 -4.69 3.76
N VAL A 213 -20.37 -3.96 2.77
CA VAL A 213 -19.56 -2.75 2.96
C VAL A 213 -20.47 -1.52 2.81
N VAL A 214 -21.54 -1.41 3.61
CA VAL A 214 -22.46 -0.24 3.58
C VAL A 214 -21.84 0.95 4.29
N ASN A 215 -21.25 0.72 5.46
CA ASN A 215 -20.50 1.72 6.20
C ASN A 215 -19.04 1.25 6.28
N LEU A 216 -18.15 1.96 5.58
CA LEU A 216 -16.75 1.58 5.47
C LEU A 216 -16.02 1.56 6.82
N ASP A 217 -16.33 2.50 7.71
CA ASP A 217 -15.68 2.58 9.03
C ASP A 217 -16.13 1.43 9.93
N PHE A 218 -17.43 1.14 9.94
CA PHE A 218 -17.99 0.02 10.67
C PHE A 218 -17.50 -1.32 10.11
N PHE A 219 -17.48 -1.49 8.79
CA PHE A 219 -16.93 -2.68 8.13
C PHE A 219 -15.48 -2.93 8.55
N ARG A 220 -14.63 -1.90 8.50
CA ARG A 220 -13.24 -2.02 8.93
C ARG A 220 -13.15 -2.42 10.40
N PHE A 221 -13.87 -1.72 11.28
CA PHE A 221 -13.87 -2.05 12.70
C PHE A 221 -14.25 -3.52 12.94
N CYS A 222 -15.35 -4.00 12.35
CA CYS A 222 -15.79 -5.39 12.47
C CYS A 222 -14.76 -6.38 11.90
N TYR A 223 -14.22 -6.09 10.70
CA TYR A 223 -13.22 -6.93 10.05
C TYR A 223 -11.98 -7.12 10.94
N TYR A 224 -11.42 -6.02 11.46
CA TYR A 224 -10.20 -6.10 12.28
C TYR A 224 -10.47 -6.63 13.68
N SER A 225 -11.68 -6.45 14.23
CA SER A 225 -12.09 -7.10 15.48
C SER A 225 -12.15 -8.62 15.31
N PHE A 226 -12.72 -9.09 14.20
CA PHE A 226 -12.80 -10.52 13.88
C PHE A 226 -11.42 -11.12 13.61
N LEU A 227 -10.57 -10.42 12.85
CA LEU A 227 -9.19 -10.86 12.61
C LEU A 227 -8.40 -10.96 13.92
N MET A 228 -8.53 -9.98 14.81
CA MET A 228 -7.91 -10.01 16.13
C MET A 228 -8.39 -11.21 16.96
N LEU A 229 -9.69 -11.47 16.98
CA LEU A 229 -10.27 -12.62 17.69
C LEU A 229 -9.71 -13.96 17.17
N ILE A 230 -9.67 -14.15 15.84
CA ILE A 230 -9.11 -15.37 15.24
C ILE A 230 -7.66 -15.56 15.67
N VAL A 231 -6.84 -14.52 15.56
CA VAL A 231 -5.40 -14.62 15.88
C VAL A 231 -5.20 -14.91 17.36
N LEU A 232 -6.00 -14.32 18.26
CA LEU A 232 -5.96 -14.62 19.69
C LEU A 232 -6.35 -16.07 20.01
N ILE A 233 -7.36 -16.62 19.33
CA ILE A 233 -7.75 -18.03 19.50
C ILE A 233 -6.62 -18.95 19.05
N ILE A 234 -6.02 -18.69 17.89
CA ILE A 234 -4.91 -19.48 17.36
C ILE A 234 -3.70 -19.39 18.31
N GLN A 235 -3.35 -18.18 18.78
CA GLN A 235 -2.28 -17.96 19.76
C GLN A 235 -2.51 -18.80 21.02
N TYR A 236 -3.71 -18.71 21.60
CA TYR A 236 -4.08 -19.44 22.81
C TYR A 236 -3.99 -20.97 22.63
N GLN A 237 -4.49 -21.50 21.51
CA GLN A 237 -4.46 -22.93 21.24
C GLN A 237 -3.05 -23.47 20.98
N SER A 238 -2.23 -22.72 20.23
CA SER A 238 -0.89 -23.15 19.87
C SER A 238 0.08 -23.22 21.04
N ARG A 239 -0.17 -22.41 22.10
CA ARG A 239 0.79 -22.12 23.19
C ARG A 239 2.19 -21.72 22.71
N ASN A 240 2.31 -21.30 21.45
CA ASN A 240 3.58 -21.05 20.78
C ASN A 240 3.87 -19.55 20.77
N SER A 241 5.06 -19.15 21.24
CA SER A 241 5.51 -17.76 21.23
C SER A 241 5.70 -17.19 19.82
N ILE A 242 5.94 -18.04 18.81
CA ILE A 242 6.12 -17.63 17.40
C ILE A 242 4.89 -16.89 16.86
N LEU A 243 3.69 -17.22 17.35
CA LEU A 243 2.44 -16.59 16.90
C LEU A 243 2.18 -15.21 17.55
N ALA A 244 3.09 -14.73 18.41
CA ALA A 244 3.01 -13.39 19.00
C ALA A 244 3.13 -12.30 17.91
N VAL A 245 3.98 -12.51 16.90
CA VAL A 245 4.16 -11.55 15.80
C VAL A 245 2.84 -11.30 15.03
N PRO A 246 2.12 -12.34 14.55
CA PRO A 246 0.78 -12.16 14.00
C PRO A 246 -0.18 -11.42 14.91
N THR A 247 -0.12 -11.67 16.23
CA THR A 247 -0.97 -10.98 17.20
C THR A 247 -0.69 -9.48 17.22
N TYR A 248 0.59 -9.07 17.25
CA TYR A 248 0.96 -7.66 17.18
C TYR A 248 0.58 -7.00 15.86
N ILE A 249 0.69 -7.72 14.74
CA ILE A 249 0.26 -7.23 13.41
C ILE A 249 -1.25 -6.99 13.37
N ALA A 250 -2.04 -7.96 13.83
CA ALA A 250 -3.49 -7.83 13.90
C ALA A 250 -3.90 -6.68 14.83
N PHE A 251 -3.23 -6.58 15.99
CA PHE A 251 -3.46 -5.52 16.96
C PHE A 251 -3.15 -4.13 16.41
N TRP A 252 -2.05 -3.96 15.67
CA TRP A 252 -1.68 -2.68 15.04
C TRP A 252 -2.84 -2.11 14.21
N PHE A 253 -3.41 -2.93 13.34
CA PHE A 253 -4.53 -2.51 12.51
C PHE A 253 -5.84 -2.38 13.28
N PHE A 254 -6.12 -3.27 14.23
CA PHE A 254 -7.29 -3.15 15.10
C PHE A 254 -7.28 -1.84 15.89
N ALA A 255 -6.16 -1.50 16.53
CA ALA A 255 -5.98 -0.27 17.29
C ALA A 255 -6.13 0.96 16.39
N PHE A 256 -5.44 0.99 15.23
CA PHE A 256 -5.54 2.09 14.29
C PHE A 256 -6.99 2.31 13.80
N ARG A 257 -7.69 1.23 13.47
CA ARG A 257 -9.05 1.30 12.90
C ARG A 257 -10.10 1.64 13.95
N THR A 258 -9.98 1.09 15.15
CA THR A 258 -10.83 1.46 16.29
C THR A 258 -10.64 2.92 16.66
N GLY A 259 -9.39 3.39 16.77
CA GLY A 259 -9.10 4.82 17.00
C GLY A 259 -9.71 5.70 15.92
N SER A 260 -9.55 5.34 14.64
CA SER A 260 -10.16 6.10 13.54
C SER A 260 -11.69 6.11 13.57
N PHE A 261 -12.32 5.00 13.95
CA PHE A 261 -13.77 4.87 14.07
C PHE A 261 -14.32 5.74 15.21
N VAL A 262 -13.66 5.72 16.37
CA VAL A 262 -14.02 6.55 17.53
C VAL A 262 -13.87 8.03 17.21
N LEU A 263 -12.75 8.46 16.60
CA LEU A 263 -12.54 9.85 16.21
C LEU A 263 -13.61 10.37 15.23
N ILE A 264 -14.08 9.52 14.31
CA ILE A 264 -15.17 9.88 13.39
C ILE A 264 -16.49 10.02 14.15
N LYS A 265 -16.82 9.07 15.03
CA LYS A 265 -18.06 9.12 15.82
C LYS A 265 -18.12 10.31 16.77
N LEU A 266 -16.99 10.70 17.35
CA LEU A 266 -16.89 11.86 18.24
C LEU A 266 -16.80 13.20 17.48
N GLY A 267 -16.87 13.20 16.15
CA GLY A 267 -16.82 14.41 15.33
C GLY A 267 -15.43 15.04 15.18
N GLY A 268 -14.38 14.45 15.77
CA GLY A 268 -12.99 14.91 15.67
C GLY A 268 -12.40 14.73 14.26
N TYR A 269 -13.06 13.96 13.38
CA TYR A 269 -12.66 13.83 11.98
C TYR A 269 -13.87 13.67 11.05
N LYS A 270 -13.99 14.57 10.06
CA LYS A 270 -14.99 14.45 8.98
C LYS A 270 -14.37 13.83 7.74
N ARG A 271 -14.90 12.69 7.29
CA ARG A 271 -14.47 12.05 6.05
C ARG A 271 -14.81 12.87 4.82
N THR A 272 -13.93 12.79 3.82
CA THR A 272 -14.21 13.28 2.48
C THR A 272 -15.31 12.44 1.84
N LYS A 273 -16.44 13.07 1.49
CA LYS A 273 -17.47 12.43 0.66
C LYS A 273 -16.87 12.15 -0.71
N THR A 274 -16.89 10.90 -1.15
CA THR A 274 -16.43 10.49 -2.48
C THR A 274 -17.60 9.92 -3.26
N SER A 275 -17.86 10.46 -4.45
CA SER A 275 -18.97 10.04 -5.32
C SER A 275 -18.86 8.59 -5.80
N SER A 276 -17.68 7.97 -5.65
CA SER A 276 -17.44 6.58 -6.04
C SER A 276 -18.12 5.54 -5.15
N HIS A 277 -18.77 5.98 -4.06
CA HIS A 277 -19.38 5.11 -3.07
C HIS A 277 -20.72 5.67 -2.59
N LYS A 278 -21.72 4.80 -2.39
CA LYS A 278 -23.01 5.15 -1.77
C LYS A 278 -22.93 4.95 -0.26
N TRP A 279 -22.00 5.62 0.41
CA TRP A 279 -21.83 5.44 1.87
C TRP A 279 -23.03 6.00 2.68
N ASP A 280 -23.73 7.01 2.15
CA ASP A 280 -24.71 7.80 2.92
C ASP A 280 -26.18 7.57 2.51
N ASN A 281 -26.46 6.78 1.46
CA ASN A 281 -27.83 6.69 0.89
C ASN A 281 -28.76 5.65 1.56
N GLN A 282 -28.40 5.10 2.73
CA GLN A 282 -29.18 4.03 3.36
C GLN A 282 -29.38 4.17 4.87
N VAL A 283 -29.07 5.32 5.48
CA VAL A 283 -29.41 5.54 6.91
C VAL A 283 -30.89 5.95 7.10
N ASN A 284 -31.60 6.28 6.02
CA ASN A 284 -33.02 6.67 6.07
C ASN A 284 -33.91 5.79 5.16
N LYS A 285 -33.94 4.49 5.41
CA LYS A 285 -35.08 3.62 5.02
C LYS A 285 -35.27 2.53 6.06
#